data_AF-A0AAD7RSN8-F1
#
_entry.id   AF-A0AAD7RSN8-F1
#
_cell.length_a   1.000
_cell.length_b   1.000
_cell.length_c   1.000
_cell.angle_alpha   90.00
_cell.angle_beta   90.00
_cell.angle_gamma   90.00
#
_symmetry.space_group_name_H-M   'P 1'
#
loop_
_entity.id
_entity.type
_entity.pdbx_description
1 polymer ?
#
loop_
_entity_poly.entity_id
_entity_poly.type
_entity_poly.pdbx_seq_one_letter_code
_entity_poly.pdbx_strand_id
1 'polypeptide(L)'
;MLLYITAMSHHIDEKWDMKSHLLATENMEERHTAENLKTTLTTIIAEWVGDSSKVSAVVHDNAANIVKANDWCNWESVNGFAHMLQLAINDGFKAVTSL
;
A
#
# COMPACT_ATOMS: atom_id res chain seq x y z
N MET A 1 -3.71 -4.82 20.00
CA MET A 1 -2.76 -4.69 18.88
C MET A 1 -3.05 -3.34 18.24
N LEU A 2 -2.08 -2.43 18.26
CA LEU A 2 -2.22 -1.15 17.57
C LEU A 2 -2.00 -1.40 16.08
N LEU A 3 -2.85 -0.78 15.26
CA LEU A 3 -2.82 -0.89 13.82
C LEU A 3 -2.26 0.43 13.27
N TYR A 4 -1.36 0.34 12.29
CA TYR A 4 -0.69 1.50 11.72
C TYR A 4 -0.79 1.46 10.20
N ILE A 5 -0.85 2.66 9.62
CA ILE A 5 -0.66 2.86 8.19
C ILE A 5 0.55 3.75 7.97
N THR A 6 1.33 3.43 6.94
CA THR A 6 2.45 4.25 6.48
C THR A 6 2.29 4.45 5.00
N ALA A 7 2.21 5.70 4.57
CA ALA A 7 2.09 6.08 3.18
C ALA A 7 3.36 6.84 2.76
N MET A 8 3.96 6.38 1.67
CA MET A 8 5.11 7.05 1.04
C MET A 8 4.76 7.37 -0.41
N SER A 9 5.25 8.51 -0.89
CA SER A 9 5.25 8.81 -2.32
C SER A 9 6.65 8.62 -2.89
N HIS A 10 6.69 8.11 -4.11
CA HIS A 10 7.92 7.95 -4.88
C HIS A 10 7.70 8.56 -6.26
N HIS A 11 8.66 9.36 -6.73
CA HIS A 11 8.64 9.91 -8.07
C HIS A 11 10.07 10.09 -8.59
N ILE A 12 10.21 10.31 -9.90
CA ILE A 12 11.47 10.67 -10.53
C ILE A 12 11.41 12.17 -10.83
N ASP A 13 12.42 12.92 -10.42
CA ASP A 13 12.49 14.36 -10.66
C ASP A 13 13.06 14.69 -12.06
N GLU A 14 13.14 15.98 -12.38
CA GLU A 14 13.67 16.47 -13.66
C GLU A 14 15.14 16.09 -13.91
N LYS A 15 15.88 15.71 -12.86
CA LYS A 15 17.28 15.27 -12.93
C LYS A 15 17.42 13.76 -13.07
N TRP A 16 16.31 13.04 -13.25
CA TRP A 16 16.25 11.58 -13.27
C TRP A 16 16.62 10.92 -11.93
N ASP A 17 16.51 11.66 -10.83
CA ASP A 17 16.75 11.10 -9.50
C ASP A 17 15.44 10.59 -8.89
N MET A 18 15.48 9.40 -8.31
CA MET A 18 14.38 8.90 -7.50
C MET A 18 14.26 9.70 -6.20
N LYS A 19 13.07 10.23 -5.94
CA LYS A 19 12.69 10.87 -4.68
C LYS A 19 11.69 10.01 -3.94
N SER A 20 11.82 10.02 -2.62
CA SER A 20 10.97 9.28 -1.70
C SER A 20 10.58 10.20 -0.55
N HIS A 21 9.29 10.29 -0.28
CA HIS A 21 8.76 11.15 0.78
C HIS A 21 7.82 10.35 1.67
N LEU A 22 8.07 10.41 2.97
CA LEU A 22 7.12 9.94 3.97
C LEU A 22 5.97 10.95 4.04
N LEU A 23 4.77 10.52 3.66
CA LEU A 23 3.57 11.38 3.72
C LEU A 23 2.91 11.26 5.09
N ALA A 24 2.77 10.03 5.59
CA ALA A 24 2.13 9.77 6.87
C ALA A 24 2.68 8.49 7.52
N THR A 25 2.70 8.50 8.85
CA THR A 25 2.80 7.30 9.69
C THR A 25 1.91 7.54 10.88
N GLU A 26 0.76 6.89 10.90
CA GLU A 26 -0.26 7.14 11.90
C GLU A 26 -0.88 5.86 12.41
N ASN A 27 -1.34 5.94 13.66
CA ASN A 27 -2.14 4.89 14.25
C ASN A 27 -3.55 4.96 13.65
N MET A 28 -4.05 3.83 13.14
CA MET A 28 -5.45 3.69 12.80
C MET A 28 -6.17 3.13 14.02
N GLU A 29 -6.81 4.01 14.80
CA GLU A 29 -7.63 3.61 15.95
C GLU A 29 -8.82 2.74 15.52
N GLU A 30 -9.30 3.00 14.31
CA GLU A 30 -10.34 2.20 13.67
C GLU A 30 -9.79 0.90 13.08
N ARG A 31 -10.69 -0.06 12.82
CA ARG A 31 -10.30 -1.30 12.14
C ARG A 31 -9.83 -1.00 10.71
N HIS A 32 -8.84 -1.74 10.24
CA HIS A 32 -8.37 -1.74 8.84
C HIS A 32 -9.38 -2.37 7.87
N THR A 33 -10.63 -1.91 7.86
CA THR A 33 -11.61 -2.25 6.83
C THR A 33 -11.21 -1.57 5.53
N ALA A 34 -11.71 -2.07 4.39
CA ALA A 34 -11.47 -1.43 3.11
C ALA A 34 -11.98 0.03 3.06
N GLU A 35 -13.08 0.32 3.76
CA GLU A 35 -13.68 1.66 3.83
C GLU A 35 -12.79 2.64 4.59
N ASN A 36 -12.29 2.23 5.76
CA ASN A 36 -11.43 3.07 6.58
C ASN A 36 -10.08 3.30 5.90
N LEU A 37 -9.49 2.25 5.32
CA LEU A 37 -8.25 2.36 4.55
C LEU A 37 -8.40 3.32 3.37
N LYS A 38 -9.50 3.20 2.61
CA LYS A 38 -9.80 4.12 1.50
C LYS A 38 -9.84 5.56 2.01
N THR A 39 -10.64 5.82 3.05
CA THR A 39 -10.81 7.16 3.63
C THR A 39 -9.46 7.75 4.04
N THR A 40 -8.66 6.99 4.80
CA THR A 40 -7.33 7.42 5.25
C THR A 40 -6.39 7.70 4.07
N LEU A 41 -6.29 6.78 3.11
CA LEU A 41 -5.42 6.98 1.93
C LEU A 41 -5.84 8.20 1.12
N THR A 42 -7.14 8.38 0.85
CA THR A 42 -7.62 9.55 0.10
C THR A 42 -7.40 10.85 0.85
N THR A 43 -7.47 10.84 2.19
CA THR A 43 -7.15 12.01 3.02
C THR A 43 -5.68 12.38 2.89
N ILE A 44 -4.78 11.40 3.03
CA ILE A 44 -3.32 11.61 2.86
C ILE A 44 -3.00 12.14 1.46
N ILE A 45 -3.59 11.56 0.41
CA ILE A 45 -3.37 12.01 -0.97
C ILE A 45 -3.94 13.43 -1.19
N ALA A 46 -5.12 13.74 -0.66
CA ALA A 46 -5.70 15.08 -0.76
C ALA A 46 -4.83 16.13 -0.06
N GLU A 47 -4.25 15.80 1.09
CA GLU A 47 -3.38 16.71 1.85
C GLU A 47 -2.04 16.97 1.14
N TRP A 48 -1.37 15.92 0.69
CA TRP A 48 0.02 16.02 0.21
C TRP A 48 0.17 16.12 -1.31
N VAL A 49 -0.71 15.48 -2.07
CA VAL A 49 -0.65 15.43 -3.54
C VAL A 49 -1.66 16.38 -4.19
N GLY A 50 -2.78 16.65 -3.50
CA GLY A 50 -3.87 17.53 -3.91
C GLY A 50 -4.77 16.98 -5.02
N ASP A 51 -4.27 16.07 -5.83
CA ASP A 51 -4.98 15.48 -6.97
C ASP A 51 -4.65 13.98 -7.08
N SER A 52 -5.68 13.14 -6.92
CA SER A 52 -5.53 11.68 -6.97
C SER A 52 -5.21 11.15 -8.37
N SER A 53 -5.43 11.94 -9.44
CA SER A 53 -5.06 11.55 -10.80
C SER A 53 -3.54 11.51 -11.02
N LYS A 54 -2.76 12.12 -10.12
CA LYS A 54 -1.29 12.06 -10.12
C LYS A 54 -0.76 10.74 -9.54
N VAL A 55 -1.60 9.94 -8.89
CA VAL A 55 -1.21 8.61 -8.39
C VAL A 55 -1.19 7.64 -9.56
N SER A 56 0.01 7.32 -10.04
CA SER A 56 0.16 6.38 -11.17
C SER A 56 -0.06 4.93 -10.78
N ALA A 57 0.37 4.55 -9.58
CA ALA A 57 0.19 3.21 -9.01
C ALA A 57 0.39 3.24 -7.49
N VAL A 58 -0.15 2.24 -6.80
CA VAL A 58 0.07 2.01 -5.37
C VAL A 58 0.68 0.63 -5.17
N VAL A 59 1.77 0.60 -4.40
CA VAL A 59 2.41 -0.65 -3.96
C VAL A 59 1.91 -0.99 -2.56
N HIS A 60 1.30 -2.16 -2.40
CA HIS A 60 0.75 -2.62 -1.11
C HIS A 60 0.94 -4.12 -0.90
N ASP A 61 0.71 -4.62 0.32
CA ASP A 61 0.62 -6.06 0.56
C ASP A 61 -0.65 -6.66 -0.07
N ASN A 62 -0.77 -7.99 -0.05
CA ASN A 62 -1.90 -8.67 -0.67
C ASN A 62 -3.07 -8.90 0.31
N ALA A 63 -3.19 -8.10 1.37
CA ALA A 63 -4.31 -8.21 2.30
C ALA A 63 -5.62 -7.76 1.62
N ALA A 64 -6.69 -8.54 1.79
CA ALA A 64 -7.95 -8.33 1.08
C ALA A 64 -8.53 -6.91 1.25
N ASN A 65 -8.37 -6.29 2.42
CA ASN A 65 -8.91 -4.97 2.70
C ASN A 65 -8.15 -3.84 1.97
N ILE A 66 -6.81 -3.91 1.90
CA ILE A 66 -6.04 -2.87 1.19
C ILE A 66 -6.20 -3.00 -0.32
N VAL A 67 -6.25 -4.23 -0.84
CA VAL A 67 -6.56 -4.51 -2.26
C VAL A 67 -7.91 -3.90 -2.63
N LYS A 68 -8.95 -4.15 -1.80
CA LYS A 68 -10.29 -3.61 -2.04
C LYS A 68 -10.36 -2.09 -1.89
N ALA A 69 -9.66 -1.52 -0.91
CA ALA A 69 -9.58 -0.08 -0.74
C ALA A 69 -8.96 0.60 -1.96
N ASN A 70 -7.86 0.04 -2.48
CA ASN A 70 -7.18 0.54 -3.66
C ASN A 70 -8.05 0.44 -4.93
N ASP A 71 -8.73 -0.70 -5.12
CA ASP A 71 -9.70 -0.89 -6.21
C ASP A 71 -10.81 0.18 -6.17
N TRP A 72 -11.34 0.49 -5.00
CA TRP A 72 -12.32 1.56 -4.81
C TRP A 72 -11.78 2.98 -5.03
N CYS A 73 -10.46 3.18 -5.00
CA CYS A 73 -9.81 4.42 -5.41
C CYS A 73 -9.53 4.47 -6.91
N ASN A 74 -9.69 3.35 -7.63
CA ASN A 74 -9.36 3.21 -9.05
C ASN A 74 -7.89 3.58 -9.36
N TRP A 75 -6.97 3.16 -8.47
CA TRP A 75 -5.53 3.30 -8.67
C TRP A 75 -4.94 1.99 -9.18
N GLU A 76 -3.94 2.06 -10.05
CA GLU A 76 -3.20 0.87 -10.50
C GLU A 76 -2.59 0.13 -9.31
N SER A 77 -2.82 -1.18 -9.23
CA SER A 77 -2.46 -2.00 -8.08
C SER A 77 -1.19 -2.79 -8.34
N VAL A 78 -0.18 -2.61 -7.49
CA VAL A 78 1.10 -3.33 -7.58
C VAL A 78 1.34 -4.08 -6.27
N ASN A 79 1.54 -5.39 -6.37
CA ASN A 79 1.87 -6.19 -5.20
C ASN A 79 3.31 -5.90 -4.74
N GLY A 80 3.47 -5.69 -3.43
CA GLY A 80 4.75 -5.48 -2.79
C GLY A 80 5.67 -6.70 -2.98
N PHE A 81 6.83 -6.47 -3.59
CA PHE A 81 7.80 -7.54 -3.88
C PHE A 81 8.17 -8.36 -2.64
N ALA A 82 8.47 -7.69 -1.52
CA ALA A 82 8.85 -8.36 -0.27
C ALA A 82 7.73 -9.28 0.24
N HIS A 83 6.47 -8.84 0.16
CA HIS A 83 5.34 -9.65 0.59
C HIS A 83 5.13 -10.85 -0.34
N MET A 84 5.20 -10.64 -1.65
CA MET A 84 5.09 -11.73 -2.63
C MET A 84 6.20 -12.76 -2.48
N LEU A 85 7.43 -12.33 -2.21
CA LEU A 85 8.55 -13.22 -1.94
C LEU A 85 8.31 -14.05 -0.67
N GLN A 86 7.81 -13.43 0.40
CA GLN A 86 7.47 -14.13 1.63
C GLN A 86 6.37 -15.18 1.42
N LEU A 87 5.34 -14.86 0.63
CA LEU A 87 4.27 -15.82 0.28
C LEU A 87 4.83 -17.01 -0.50
N ALA A 88 5.65 -16.76 -1.52
CA ALA A 88 6.27 -17.82 -2.31
C ALA A 88 7.14 -18.77 -1.46
N ILE A 89 7.92 -18.20 -0.54
CA ILE A 89 8.74 -18.98 0.42
C ILE A 89 7.84 -19.84 1.32
N ASN A 90 6.79 -19.25 1.89
CA ASN A 90 5.86 -19.98 2.77
C ASN A 90 5.15 -21.12 2.04
N ASP A 91 4.76 -20.91 0.79
CA ASP A 91 4.12 -21.95 -0.01
C ASP A 91 5.10 -23.07 -0.36
N GLY A 92 6.36 -22.74 -0.63
CA GLY A 92 7.43 -23.73 -0.76
C GLY A 92 7.59 -24.61 0.49
N PHE A 93 7.61 -24.01 1.69
CA PHE A 93 7.70 -24.77 2.94
C PHE A 93 6.49 -25.69 3.17
N LYS A 94 5.26 -25.22 2.88
CA LYS A 94 4.05 -26.04 3.00
C LYS A 94 4.12 -27.27 2.11
N ALA A 95 4.57 -27.11 0.86
CA ALA A 95 4.67 -28.19 -0.11
C ALA A 95 5.65 -29.31 0.33
N VAL A 96 6.73 -28.93 1.02
CA VAL A 96 7.71 -29.90 1.56
C VAL A 96 7.19 -30.59 2.83
N THR A 97 6.42 -29.89 3.66
CA THR A 97 5.93 -30.42 4.95
C THR A 97 4.70 -31.33 4.79
N SER A 98 4.07 -31.33 3.61
CA SER A 98 2.93 -32.20 3.26
C SER A 98 3.31 -33.58 2.71
N LEU A 99 4.60 -33.94 2.73
CA LEU A 99 5.14 -35.28 2.43
C LEU A 99 5.48 -36.04 3.71
#